data_AF-A0A7C3ABI0-F1
#
_entry.id   AF-A0A7C3ABI0-F1
#
_cell.length_a   1.000
_cell.length_b   1.000
_cell.length_c   1.000
_cell.angle_alpha   90.00
_cell.angle_beta   90.00
_cell.angle_gamma   90.00
#
_symmetry.space_group_name_H-M   'P 1'
#
loop_
_entity.id
_entity.type
_entity.pdbx_description
1 polymer ?
#
loop_
_entity_poly.entity_id
_entity_poly.type
_entity_poly.pdbx_seq_one_letter_code
_entity_poly.pdbx_strand_id
1 'polypeptide(L)' 'MYIGKKRVEFTFHARRRMLERHITEEQIVKVIEKPDRERKARSKGCRRAERKLGVRTLGVVYKEEKQVIKIITAWQVR' A
#
# COMPACT_ATOMS: atom_id res chain seq x y z
N MET A 1 12.74 4.88 0.78
CA MET A 1 12.35 3.55 0.27
C MET A 1 11.91 3.66 -1.18
N TYR A 2 12.21 2.66 -2.01
CA TYR A 2 11.93 2.66 -3.44
C TYR A 2 11.28 1.34 -3.87
N ILE A 3 10.43 1.40 -4.90
CA ILE A 3 9.93 0.23 -5.64
C ILE A 3 10.33 0.42 -7.09
N GLY A 4 11.21 -0.44 -7.59
CA GLY A 4 11.91 -0.21 -8.85
C GLY A 4 12.62 1.15 -8.84
N LYS A 5 12.27 2.03 -9.80
CA LYS A 5 12.83 3.39 -9.91
C LYS A 5 11.98 4.48 -9.22
N LYS A 6 10.89 4.10 -8.53
CA LYS A 6 9.92 5.06 -7.95
C LYS A 6 10.10 5.19 -6.45
N ARG A 7 10.08 6.42 -5.94
CA ARG A 7 10.12 6.72 -4.50
C ARG A 7 8.78 6.37 -3.85
N VAL A 8 8.80 5.70 -2.71
CA VAL A 8 7.59 5.44 -1.93
C VAL A 8 7.41 6.56 -0.90
N GLU A 9 6.24 7.19 -0.90
CA GLU A 9 5.88 8.24 0.05
C GLU A 9 4.64 7.86 0.84
N PHE A 10 4.72 7.98 2.17
CA PHE A 10 3.60 7.72 3.05
C PHE A 10 2.92 9.04 3.43
N THR A 11 1.63 9.14 3.12
CA THR A 11 0.81 10.24 3.63
C THR A 11 0.69 10.19 5.15
N PHE A 12 0.37 11.31 5.78
CA PHE A 12 0.08 11.36 7.22
C PHE A 12 -1.01 10.35 7.63
N HIS A 13 -2.08 10.25 6.82
CA HIS A 13 -3.15 9.28 7.06
C HIS A 13 -2.64 7.83 7.00
N ALA A 14 -1.84 7.49 5.99
CA ALA A 14 -1.23 6.17 5.89
C ALA A 14 -0.33 5.84 7.09
N ARG A 15 0.58 6.75 7.46
CA ARG A 15 1.48 6.57 8.62
C ARG A 15 0.68 6.31 9.90
N ARG A 16 -0.38 7.08 10.15
CA ARG A 16 -1.24 6.88 11.32
C ARG A 16 -1.90 5.50 11.33
N ARG A 17 -2.48 5.09 10.19
CA ARG A 17 -3.11 3.75 10.05
C ARG A 17 -2.12 2.61 10.21
N MET A 18 -0.91 2.78 9.71
CA MET A 18 0.15 1.79 9.83
C MET A 18 0.55 1.60 11.29
N LEU A 19 0.71 2.70 12.04
CA LEU A 19 0.98 2.67 13.47
C LEU A 19 -0.16 2.01 14.26
N GLU A 20 -1.42 2.42 14.03
CA GLU A 20 -2.61 1.85 14.67
C GLU A 20 -2.72 0.32 14.47
N ARG A 21 -2.19 -0.21 13.36
CA ARG A 21 -2.37 -1.60 12.92
C ARG A 21 -1.09 -2.43 12.90
N HIS A 22 0.02 -1.87 13.39
CA HIS A 22 1.33 -2.53 13.37
C HIS A 22 1.71 -3.01 11.96
N ILE A 23 1.46 -2.18 10.95
CA ILE A 23 1.83 -2.44 9.56
C ILE A 23 3.17 -1.76 9.29
N THR A 24 4.16 -2.54 8.86
CA THR A 24 5.51 -2.07 8.57
C THR A 24 5.64 -1.55 7.14
N GLU A 25 6.63 -0.69 6.87
CA GLU A 25 6.88 -0.18 5.52
C GLU A 25 7.24 -1.32 4.55
N GLU A 26 7.98 -2.33 5.02
CA GLU A 26 8.37 -3.53 4.26
C GLU A 26 7.17 -4.36 3.83
N GLN A 27 6.15 -4.48 4.69
CA GLN A 27 4.90 -5.16 4.34
C GLN A 27 4.15 -4.41 3.22
N ILE A 28 4.14 -3.08 3.26
CA ILE A 28 3.54 -2.26 2.20
C ILE A 28 4.26 -2.49 0.87
N VAL A 29 5.60 -2.51 0.88
CA VAL A 29 6.40 -2.80 -0.31
C VAL A 29 6.03 -4.15 -0.91
N LYS A 30 6.00 -5.21 -0.08
CA LYS A 30 5.65 -6.55 -0.53
C LYS A 30 4.28 -6.62 -1.19
N VAL A 31 3.30 -5.85 -0.70
CA VAL A 31 1.95 -5.80 -1.29
C VAL A 31 1.98 -5.12 -2.66
N ILE A 32 2.72 -4.03 -2.80
CA ILE A 32 2.75 -3.24 -4.04
C ILE A 32 3.62 -3.90 -5.12
N GLU A 33 4.74 -4.52 -4.75
CA GLU A 33 5.63 -5.18 -5.69
C GLU A 33 5.02 -6.43 -6.33
N LYS A 34 4.29 -7.22 -5.54
CA LYS A 34 3.70 -8.48 -6.01
C LYS A 34 2.35 -8.70 -5.34
N PRO A 35 1.31 -7.96 -5.76
CA PRO A 35 -0.05 -8.12 -5.25
C PRO A 35 -0.64 -9.46 -5.71
N ASP A 36 -1.44 -10.08 -4.85
CA ASP A 36 -2.28 -11.22 -5.27
C ASP A 36 -3.49 -10.72 -6.06
N ARG A 37 -3.98 -9.52 -5.71
CA ARG A 37 -5.07 -8.85 -6.40
C ARG A 37 -4.80 -7.36 -6.47
N GLU A 38 -5.11 -6.77 -7.62
CA GLU A 38 -5.00 -5.34 -7.82
C GLU A 38 -6.19 -4.82 -8.63
N ARG A 39 -6.78 -3.71 -8.20
CA ARG A 39 -7.97 -3.11 -8.83
C ARG A 39 -7.97 -1.60 -8.69
N LYS A 40 -8.78 -0.93 -9.50
CA LYS A 40 -9.05 0.51 -9.32
C LYS A 40 -9.68 0.75 -7.95
N ALA A 41 -9.19 1.74 -7.21
CA ALA A 41 -9.83 2.19 -5.99
C ALA A 41 -10.99 3.14 -6.32
N ARG A 42 -11.83 3.44 -5.32
CA ARG A 42 -12.95 4.39 -5.46
C ARG A 42 -12.48 5.81 -5.80
N SER A 43 -11.32 6.20 -5.28
CA SER A 43 -10.71 7.50 -5.53
C SER A 43 -10.06 7.56 -6.92
N LYS A 44 -10.31 8.64 -7.66
CA LYS A 44 -9.80 8.85 -9.02
C LYS A 44 -8.27 8.71 -9.08
N GLY A 45 -7.78 7.87 -10.00
CA GLY A 45 -6.35 7.63 -10.21
C GLY A 45 -5.67 6.77 -9.14
N CYS A 46 -6.40 6.24 -8.17
CA CYS A 46 -5.85 5.38 -7.12
C CYS A 46 -6.03 3.91 -7.45
N ARG A 47 -5.08 3.08 -7.02
CA ARG A 47 -5.12 1.62 -7.12
C ARG A 47 -5.23 1.03 -5.72
N ARG A 48 -5.87 -0.13 -5.63
CA ARG A 48 -5.97 -0.96 -4.44
C ARG A 48 -5.24 -2.26 -4.73
N ALA A 49 -4.13 -2.49 -4.04
CA ALA A 49 -3.38 -3.74 -4.03
C ALA A 49 -3.71 -4.52 -2.76
N GLU A 50 -3.84 -5.83 -2.87
CA GLU A 50 -4.10 -6.73 -1.76
C GLU A 50 -3.17 -7.93 -1.87
N ARG A 51 -2.61 -8.35 -0.73
CA ARG A 51 -1.77 -9.53 -0.65
C ARG A 51 -1.98 -10.26 0.67
N LYS A 52 -2.06 -11.58 0.62
CA LYS A 52 -2.09 -12.45 1.80
C LYS A 52 -0.68 -12.53 2.40
N LEU A 53 -0.55 -12.15 3.66
CA LEU A 53 0.67 -12.22 4.47
C LEU A 53 0.39 -13.13 5.67
N GLY A 54 0.65 -14.43 5.48
CA GLY A 54 0.31 -15.45 6.46
C GLY A 54 -1.20 -15.63 6.59
N VAL A 55 -1.73 -15.43 7.79
CA VAL A 55 -3.16 -15.59 8.10
C VAL A 55 -4.00 -14.33 7.84
N ARG A 56 -3.39 -13.22 7.45
CA ARG A 56 -4.10 -11.95 7.21
C ARG A 56 -3.90 -11.49 5.78
N THR A 57 -4.90 -10.81 5.23
CA THR A 57 -4.77 -10.08 3.97
C THR A 57 -4.44 -8.61 4.27
N LEU A 58 -3.32 -8.12 3.75
CA LEU A 58 -2.96 -6.72 3.80
C LEU A 58 -3.41 -6.03 2.51
N GLY A 59 -4.22 -4.98 2.66
CA GLY A 59 -4.66 -4.12 1.58
C GLY A 59 -4.04 -2.74 1.67
N VAL A 60 -3.67 -2.19 0.53
CA VAL A 60 -3.04 -0.88 0.38
C VAL A 60 -3.74 -0.11 -0.73
N VAL A 61 -4.13 1.14 -0.45
CA VAL A 61 -4.52 2.09 -1.50
C VAL A 61 -3.35 3.03 -1.72
N TYR A 62 -2.94 3.15 -2.98
CA TYR A 62 -1.86 4.03 -3.41
C TYR A 62 -2.22 4.73 -4.71
N LYS A 63 -1.53 5.84 -4.96
CA LYS A 63 -1.55 6.55 -6.24
C LYS A 63 -0.18 6.46 -6.85
N GLU A 64 -0.12 6.01 -8.09
CA GLU A 64 1.11 5.91 -8.85
C GLU A 64 1.26 7.16 -9.73
N GLU A 65 2.35 7.88 -9.54
CA GLU A 65 2.75 9.03 -10.34
C GLU A 65 4.06 8.71 -11.05
N LYS A 66 4.59 9.63 -11.89
CA LYS A 66 5.75 9.35 -12.75
C LYS A 66 6.94 8.74 -11.98
N GLN A 67 7.34 9.37 -10.87
CA GLN A 67 8.50 8.95 -10.08
C GLN A 67 8.16 8.62 -8.62
N VAL A 68 6.89 8.69 -8.24
CA VAL A 68 6.44 8.56 -6.85
C VAL A 68 5.27 7.60 -6.75
N ILE A 69 5.30 6.74 -5.74
CA ILE A 69 4.18 5.91 -5.30
C ILE A 69 3.71 6.47 -3.96
N LYS A 70 2.55 7.12 -3.96
CA LYS A 70 1.98 7.77 -2.78
C LYS A 70 1.02 6.82 -2.07
N ILE A 71 1.38 6.38 -0.88
CA ILE A 71 0.57 5.51 -0.02
C ILE A 71 -0.47 6.34 0.71
N ILE A 72 -1.75 6.03 0.45
CA ILE A 72 -2.89 6.79 0.95
C ILE A 72 -3.42 6.15 2.23
N THR A 73 -3.62 4.83 2.23
CA THR A 73 -4.07 4.09 3.42
C THR A 73 -3.70 2.62 3.34
N ALA A 74 -3.67 1.95 4.49
CA ALA A 74 -3.42 0.52 4.61
C ALA A 74 -4.31 -0.10 5.69
N TRP A 75 -4.77 -1.33 5.47
CA TRP A 75 -5.62 -2.07 6.40
C TRP A 75 -5.34 -3.57 6.30
N GLN A 76 -5.60 -4.29 7.39
CA GLN A 76 -5.55 -5.75 7.41
C GLN A 76 -6.97 -6.30 7.58
N VAL A 77 -7.26 -7.41 6.91
CA VAL A 77 -8.48 -8.21 7.10
C VAL A 77 -8.05 -9.61 7.53
N ARG A 78 -8.75 -10.19 8.51
CA ARG A 78 -8.58 -11.60 8.89
C ARG A 78 -9.13 -12.50 7.80
#